data_AF-A0A2V8UCI2-F1
#
_entry.id   AF-A0A2V8UCI2-F1
#
_cell.length_a   1.000
_cell.length_b   1.000
_cell.length_c   1.000
_cell.angle_alpha   90.00
_cell.angle_beta   90.00
_cell.angle_gamma   90.00
#
_symmetry.space_group_name_H-M   'P 1'
#
loop_
_entity.id
_entity.type
_entity.pdbx_description
1 polymer ?
#
loop_
_entity_poly.entity_id
_entity_poly.type
_entity_poly.pdbx_seq_one_letter_code
_entity_poly.pdbx_strand_id
1 'polypeptide(L)'
;TLRSNITVGSVVMGLPPEPTVMFERNVAFDTKPAFRGKILASYPKDRSPLRSGYLLGADKIEGKAAALDVNYGSGHIILIGFRAQWRGQSHSTYKFLFNALYYNPSMAPETPSAGGGGGRGGGGGANPQQAAWKTQAEALKTELTALLDLNKAYFTARGPNAAEQGKKLEAALDAFQRDRIPLLDDLRAQVEDAAAARRYATYSTQMRKFAVDLRTKDFSAARLQDLLEQYGLAVVP
;
A
#
# COMPACT_ATOMS: atom_id res chain seq x y z
N THR A 1 -9.80 -1.55 32.14
CA THR A 1 -10.20 -1.38 30.73
C THR A 1 -10.21 0.09 30.35
N LEU A 2 -9.93 0.39 29.09
CA LEU A 2 -9.84 1.74 28.56
C LEU A 2 -10.90 1.99 27.49
N ARG A 3 -11.31 3.24 27.33
CA ARG A 3 -12.09 3.73 26.21
C ARG A 3 -11.15 3.99 25.05
N SER A 4 -11.53 3.55 23.86
CA SER A 4 -10.92 3.97 22.61
C SER A 4 -11.96 4.66 21.75
N ASN A 5 -11.59 5.63 20.94
CA ASN A 5 -12.41 6.23 19.89
C ASN A 5 -12.09 5.53 18.56
N ILE A 6 -13.11 5.31 17.72
CA ILE A 6 -12.96 4.64 16.41
C ILE A 6 -13.01 5.64 15.27
N THR A 7 -12.12 5.46 14.30
CA THR A 7 -12.18 6.13 13.01
C THR A 7 -12.88 5.21 12.01
N VAL A 8 -13.87 5.69 11.25
CA VAL A 8 -14.58 4.88 10.25
C VAL A 8 -13.62 4.12 9.34
N GLY A 9 -13.76 2.80 9.21
CA GLY A 9 -12.92 1.95 8.36
C GLY A 9 -13.35 0.47 8.39
N SER A 10 -12.91 -0.32 7.41
CA SER A 10 -13.37 -1.70 7.23
C SER A 10 -12.95 -2.62 8.38
N VAL A 11 -11.72 -2.48 8.90
CA VAL A 11 -11.21 -3.27 10.03
C VAL A 11 -12.01 -3.02 11.32
N VAL A 12 -12.67 -1.86 11.44
CA VAL A 12 -13.45 -1.48 12.62
C VAL A 12 -14.96 -1.51 12.39
N MET A 13 -15.40 -2.09 11.27
CA MET A 13 -16.80 -2.16 10.90
C MET A 13 -17.61 -2.92 11.98
N GLY A 14 -18.76 -2.34 12.34
CA GLY A 14 -19.67 -2.90 13.34
C GLY A 14 -19.18 -2.81 14.79
N LEU A 15 -18.12 -2.05 15.07
CA LEU A 15 -17.77 -1.64 16.43
C LEU A 15 -18.60 -0.41 16.85
N PRO A 16 -18.89 -0.25 18.16
CA PRO A 16 -19.43 1.02 18.65
C PRO A 16 -18.41 2.15 18.44
N PRO A 17 -18.83 3.43 18.45
CA PRO A 17 -17.91 4.56 18.26
C PRO A 17 -16.82 4.66 19.33
N GLU A 18 -17.12 4.18 20.54
CA GLU A 18 -16.22 4.25 21.69
C GLU A 18 -16.09 2.89 22.43
N PRO A 19 -15.48 1.86 21.81
CA PRO A 19 -15.39 0.54 22.41
C PRO A 19 -14.51 0.56 23.65
N THR A 20 -14.78 -0.41 24.51
CA THR A 20 -13.96 -0.69 25.69
C THR A 20 -12.91 -1.73 25.32
N VAL A 21 -11.63 -1.40 25.54
CA VAL A 21 -10.48 -2.23 25.20
C VAL A 21 -9.70 -2.65 26.45
N MET A 22 -9.03 -3.79 26.38
CA MET A 22 -8.21 -4.30 27.48
C MET A 22 -6.75 -3.85 27.36
N PHE A 23 -6.32 -3.01 28.30
CA PHE A 23 -4.95 -2.52 28.38
C PHE A 23 -4.27 -3.06 29.64
N GLU A 24 -3.23 -3.84 29.45
CA GLU A 24 -2.45 -4.47 30.53
C GLU A 24 -0.98 -4.48 30.12
N ARG A 25 -0.27 -3.39 30.45
CA ARG A 25 1.14 -3.17 30.03
C ARG A 25 1.34 -3.36 28.51
N ASN A 26 0.33 -3.02 27.72
CA ASN A 26 0.40 -3.12 26.27
C ASN A 26 1.01 -1.84 25.67
N VAL A 27 1.06 -1.78 24.34
CA VAL A 27 1.66 -0.68 23.59
C VAL A 27 0.62 0.34 23.13
N ALA A 28 1.00 1.60 23.10
CA ALA A 28 0.27 2.67 22.41
C ALA A 28 1.20 3.30 21.39
N PHE A 29 0.67 3.78 20.28
CA PHE A 29 1.47 4.21 19.15
C PHE A 29 1.38 5.72 18.91
N ASP A 30 2.53 6.32 18.65
CA ASP A 30 2.63 7.64 18.06
C ASP A 30 2.85 7.50 16.54
N THR A 31 2.14 8.30 15.76
CA THR A 31 2.38 8.38 14.31
C THR A 31 3.43 9.45 14.02
N LYS A 32 4.41 9.13 13.18
CA LYS A 32 5.43 10.09 12.72
C LYS A 32 4.85 10.93 11.56
N PRO A 33 5.41 12.12 11.25
CA PRO A 33 4.96 12.92 10.12
C PRO A 33 4.97 12.18 8.77
N ALA A 34 5.89 11.23 8.58
CA ALA A 34 5.97 10.38 7.38
C ALA A 34 5.12 9.09 7.45
N PHE A 35 4.23 8.98 8.45
CA PHE A 35 3.36 7.82 8.61
C PHE A 35 2.41 7.68 7.40
N ARG A 36 2.38 6.49 6.81
CA ARG A 36 1.46 6.12 5.73
C ARG A 36 0.53 5.03 6.23
N GLY A 37 -0.74 5.35 6.34
CA GLY A 37 -1.76 4.44 6.88
C GLY A 37 -2.91 5.18 7.53
N LYS A 38 -3.67 4.47 8.34
CA LYS A 38 -4.86 4.96 9.03
C LYS A 38 -4.87 4.60 10.50
N ILE A 39 -5.26 5.56 11.33
CA ILE A 39 -5.54 5.30 12.74
C ILE A 39 -6.93 4.66 12.84
N LEU A 40 -6.97 3.38 13.24
CA LEU A 40 -8.22 2.64 13.39
C LEU A 40 -8.91 2.96 14.71
N ALA A 41 -8.11 3.09 15.77
CA ALA A 41 -8.59 3.40 17.09
C ALA A 41 -7.57 4.28 17.85
N SER A 42 -8.02 5.25 18.63
CA SER A 42 -7.17 6.12 19.45
C SER A 42 -7.72 6.29 20.87
N TYR A 43 -6.85 6.59 21.82
CA TYR A 43 -7.27 7.01 23.15
C TYR A 43 -7.70 8.48 23.12
N PRO A 44 -8.76 8.87 23.86
CA PRO A 44 -9.18 10.27 23.93
C PRO A 44 -8.03 11.16 24.41
N LYS A 45 -7.94 12.37 23.84
CA LYS A 45 -6.90 13.36 24.20
C LYS A 45 -7.35 14.30 25.31
N ASP A 46 -8.64 14.67 25.31
CA ASP A 46 -9.17 15.73 26.19
C ASP A 46 -9.84 15.20 27.46
N ARG A 47 -9.79 13.88 27.71
CA ARG A 47 -10.32 13.24 28.91
C ARG A 47 -9.64 11.91 29.18
N SER A 48 -9.73 11.45 30.42
CA SER A 48 -9.16 10.16 30.81
C SER A 48 -9.69 9.01 29.94
N PRO A 49 -8.80 8.15 29.40
CA PRO A 49 -9.17 6.92 28.73
C PRO A 49 -9.73 5.87 29.69
N LEU A 50 -9.58 6.02 31.01
CA LEU A 50 -10.00 4.99 31.97
C LEU A 50 -11.53 4.79 31.93
N ARG A 51 -11.96 3.53 31.76
CA ARG A 51 -13.37 3.12 31.91
C ARG A 51 -13.62 2.42 33.24
N SER A 52 -12.74 1.50 33.60
CA SER A 52 -12.85 0.70 34.82
C SER A 52 -11.48 0.11 35.19
N GLY A 53 -11.22 -0.06 36.49
CA GLY A 53 -9.95 -0.52 37.03
C GLY A 53 -9.01 0.63 37.38
N TYR A 54 -7.71 0.41 37.17
CA TYR A 54 -6.67 1.36 37.53
C TYR A 54 -5.78 1.68 36.32
N LEU A 55 -5.49 2.96 36.10
CA LEU A 55 -4.61 3.45 35.04
C LEU A 55 -3.58 4.41 35.65
N LEU A 56 -2.31 4.03 35.57
CA LEU A 56 -1.18 4.88 35.92
C LEU A 56 -0.56 5.44 34.64
N GLY A 57 -0.26 6.73 34.61
CA GLY A 57 0.37 7.40 33.46
C GLY A 57 -0.58 7.62 32.28
N ALA A 58 -1.81 8.07 32.55
CA ALA A 58 -2.81 8.36 31.51
C ALA A 58 -2.28 9.36 30.45
N ASP A 59 -1.52 10.35 30.90
CA ASP A 59 -0.81 11.36 30.11
C ASP A 59 0.09 10.75 29.01
N LYS A 60 0.60 9.53 29.22
CA LYS A 60 1.48 8.84 28.27
C LYS A 60 0.75 8.15 27.15
N ILE A 61 -0.56 7.96 27.25
CA ILE A 61 -1.38 7.25 26.26
C ILE A 61 -2.50 8.11 25.68
N GLU A 62 -2.88 9.20 26.34
CA GLU A 62 -3.87 10.16 25.86
C GLU A 62 -3.49 10.70 24.46
N GLY A 63 -4.47 10.69 23.55
CA GLY A 63 -4.29 11.09 22.15
C GLY A 63 -3.49 10.11 21.28
N LYS A 64 -2.91 9.04 21.84
CA LYS A 64 -2.16 8.04 21.08
C LYS A 64 -3.06 7.06 20.36
N ALA A 65 -2.54 6.44 19.31
CA ALA A 65 -3.24 5.39 18.61
C ALA A 65 -3.22 4.08 19.42
N ALA A 66 -4.38 3.46 19.54
CA ALA A 66 -4.60 2.15 20.15
C ALA A 66 -4.59 1.03 19.10
N ALA A 67 -4.97 1.32 17.86
CA ALA A 67 -4.83 0.42 16.72
C ALA A 67 -4.58 1.21 15.43
N LEU A 68 -3.76 0.64 14.55
CA LEU A 68 -3.32 1.25 13.30
C LEU A 68 -3.44 0.25 12.16
N ASP A 69 -3.65 0.79 10.97
CA ASP A 69 -3.50 0.13 9.70
C ASP A 69 -2.36 0.83 8.97
N VAL A 70 -1.25 0.13 8.75
CA VAL A 70 0.01 0.74 8.29
C VAL A 70 0.36 0.23 6.92
N ASN A 71 0.57 1.13 5.96
CA ASN A 71 0.96 0.74 4.61
C ASN A 71 2.42 0.26 4.63
N TYR A 72 2.66 -0.96 4.14
CA TYR A 72 4.00 -1.55 4.08
C TYR A 72 4.18 -2.32 2.77
N GLY A 73 5.15 -1.90 1.95
CA GLY A 73 5.33 -2.43 0.60
C GLY A 73 4.07 -2.24 -0.25
N SER A 74 3.59 -3.33 -0.85
CA SER A 74 2.34 -3.38 -1.64
C SER A 74 1.11 -3.80 -0.82
N GLY A 75 1.23 -3.87 0.51
CA GLY A 75 0.16 -4.30 1.40
C GLY A 75 0.05 -3.42 2.63
N HIS A 76 -0.50 -3.98 3.69
CA HIS A 76 -0.68 -3.29 4.96
C HIS A 76 -0.40 -4.20 6.16
N ILE A 77 -0.15 -3.58 7.31
CA ILE A 77 0.05 -4.23 8.59
C ILE A 77 -0.96 -3.65 9.58
N ILE A 78 -1.80 -4.51 10.12
CA ILE A 78 -2.72 -4.12 11.21
C ILE A 78 -1.98 -4.27 12.55
N LEU A 79 -1.76 -3.15 13.22
CA LEU A 79 -1.18 -3.10 14.56
C LEU A 79 -2.28 -2.91 15.59
N ILE A 80 -2.35 -3.80 16.58
CA ILE A 80 -3.32 -3.72 17.67
C ILE A 80 -2.55 -3.60 19.00
N GLY A 81 -2.70 -2.47 19.68
CA GLY A 81 -1.99 -2.14 20.91
C GLY A 81 -2.68 -2.62 22.19
N PHE A 82 -3.76 -3.38 22.06
CA PHE A 82 -4.53 -3.93 23.18
C PHE A 82 -4.83 -5.40 22.94
N ARG A 83 -5.20 -6.13 23.99
CA ARG A 83 -5.48 -7.56 23.89
C ARG A 83 -6.85 -7.80 23.28
N ALA A 84 -6.94 -7.84 21.96
CA ALA A 84 -8.19 -8.11 21.25
C ALA A 84 -8.70 -9.55 21.48
N GLN A 85 -7.79 -10.50 21.70
CA GLN A 85 -8.05 -11.94 21.84
C GLN A 85 -8.40 -12.42 23.26
N TRP A 86 -8.46 -11.51 24.25
CA TRP A 86 -8.64 -11.91 25.64
C TRP A 86 -10.07 -12.35 25.95
N ARG A 87 -10.27 -13.65 26.24
CA ARG A 87 -11.61 -14.23 26.45
C ARG A 87 -12.38 -13.80 27.70
N GLY A 88 -11.74 -13.05 28.60
CA GLY A 88 -12.34 -12.64 29.87
C GLY A 88 -13.01 -11.26 29.86
N GLN A 89 -13.00 -10.52 28.74
CA GLN A 89 -13.52 -9.14 28.67
C GLN A 89 -14.17 -8.82 27.31
N SER A 90 -14.63 -7.58 27.12
CA SER A 90 -15.51 -7.08 26.05
C SER A 90 -15.38 -7.78 24.68
N HIS A 91 -16.30 -8.71 24.39
CA HIS A 91 -16.40 -9.46 23.13
C HIS A 91 -16.37 -8.58 21.87
N SER A 92 -16.71 -7.29 22.00
CA SER A 92 -16.60 -6.32 20.91
C SER A 92 -15.20 -6.25 20.31
N THR A 93 -14.12 -6.45 21.08
CA THR A 93 -12.75 -6.29 20.56
C THR A 93 -12.33 -7.40 19.60
N TYR A 94 -13.02 -8.55 19.58
CA TYR A 94 -12.75 -9.62 18.61
C TYR A 94 -12.94 -9.17 17.17
N LYS A 95 -13.81 -8.19 16.92
CA LYS A 95 -14.01 -7.64 15.59
C LYS A 95 -12.73 -7.05 15.00
N PHE A 96 -11.85 -6.45 15.81
CA PHE A 96 -10.55 -5.97 15.31
C PHE A 96 -9.72 -7.11 14.71
N LEU A 97 -9.73 -8.28 15.35
CA LEU A 97 -8.97 -9.44 14.88
C LEU A 97 -9.64 -10.08 13.66
N PHE A 98 -10.92 -10.38 13.73
CA PHE A 98 -11.62 -11.06 12.64
C PHE A 98 -11.76 -10.18 11.40
N ASN A 99 -12.15 -8.91 11.56
CA ASN A 99 -12.23 -8.00 10.41
C ASN A 99 -10.87 -7.84 9.73
N ALA A 100 -9.76 -7.82 10.48
CA ALA A 100 -8.41 -7.79 9.92
C ALA A 100 -8.07 -9.05 9.11
N LEU A 101 -8.53 -10.24 9.53
CA LEU A 101 -8.34 -11.47 8.76
C LEU A 101 -9.10 -11.47 7.43
N TYR A 102 -10.28 -10.84 7.39
CA TYR A 102 -11.06 -10.67 6.16
C TYR A 102 -10.62 -9.46 5.33
N TYR A 103 -9.66 -8.67 5.81
CA TYR A 103 -9.23 -7.44 5.17
C TYR A 103 -8.19 -7.76 4.09
N ASN A 104 -8.61 -7.67 2.82
CA ASN A 104 -7.77 -7.99 1.67
C ASN A 104 -6.72 -6.88 1.44
N PRO A 105 -5.49 -7.19 0.98
CA PRO A 105 -4.51 -6.19 0.53
C PRO A 105 -5.07 -5.09 -0.37
N SER A 106 -6.02 -5.39 -1.25
CA SER A 106 -6.68 -4.40 -2.13
C SER A 106 -7.55 -3.38 -1.39
N MET A 107 -7.85 -3.64 -0.11
CA MET A 107 -8.66 -2.77 0.75
C MET A 107 -7.79 -1.86 1.63
N ALA A 108 -6.45 -1.97 1.56
CA ALA A 108 -5.53 -1.13 2.31
C ALA A 108 -5.90 0.37 2.20
N PRO A 109 -5.76 1.16 3.28
CA PRO A 109 -6.08 2.57 3.23
C PRO A 109 -5.20 3.25 2.20
N GLU A 110 -5.84 3.75 1.13
CA GLU A 110 -5.23 4.63 0.14
C GLU A 110 -4.51 5.75 0.90
N THR A 111 -3.20 5.87 0.64
CA THR A 111 -2.34 6.86 1.28
C THR A 111 -2.98 8.24 1.12
N PRO A 112 -3.35 8.97 2.19
CA PRO A 112 -3.59 10.39 2.04
C PRO A 112 -2.24 10.98 1.60
N SER A 113 -2.21 11.58 0.40
CA SER A 113 -1.05 12.31 -0.07
C SER A 113 -0.59 13.23 1.07
N ALA A 114 0.69 13.13 1.42
CA ALA A 114 1.29 14.01 2.41
C ALA A 114 1.24 15.45 1.85
N GLY A 115 0.18 16.18 2.19
CA GLY A 115 -0.08 17.54 1.74
C GLY A 115 -1.53 17.94 1.99
N GLY A 116 -1.83 18.37 3.21
CA GLY A 116 -3.13 18.98 3.50
C GLY A 116 -3.50 18.98 4.97
N GLY A 117 -2.90 19.88 5.75
CA GLY A 117 -3.49 20.26 7.03
C GLY A 117 -4.80 21.01 6.80
N GLY A 118 -5.83 20.61 7.54
CA GLY A 118 -6.99 21.43 7.87
C GLY A 118 -8.01 21.68 6.76
N GLY A 119 -9.15 21.01 6.82
CA GLY A 119 -10.31 21.39 6.01
C GLY A 119 -11.45 20.40 6.09
N ARG A 120 -12.54 20.80 6.73
CA ARG A 120 -13.81 20.10 6.85
C ARG A 120 -14.33 19.54 5.53
N GLY A 121 -14.86 18.32 5.59
CA GLY A 121 -16.08 17.88 4.91
C GLY A 121 -16.12 17.95 3.39
N GLY A 122 -16.14 16.79 2.73
CA GLY A 122 -16.60 16.66 1.35
C GLY A 122 -16.24 15.29 0.79
N GLY A 123 -17.25 14.48 0.46
CA GLY A 123 -17.06 13.11 -0.04
C GLY A 123 -16.19 13.06 -1.30
N GLY A 124 -15.10 12.30 -1.24
CA GLY A 124 -14.28 11.99 -2.39
C GLY A 124 -14.67 10.63 -2.96
N GLY A 125 -15.46 10.62 -4.03
CA GLY A 125 -15.49 9.48 -4.94
C GLY A 125 -14.08 9.24 -5.47
N ALA A 126 -13.66 7.98 -5.58
CA ALA A 126 -12.41 7.61 -6.20
C ALA A 126 -12.27 8.31 -7.57
N ASN A 127 -11.19 9.08 -7.77
CA ASN A 127 -10.94 9.79 -9.02
C ASN A 127 -10.81 8.76 -10.15
N PRO A 128 -11.77 8.68 -11.10
CA PRO A 128 -11.83 7.57 -12.04
C PRO A 128 -10.62 7.53 -12.99
N GLN A 129 -10.01 8.69 -13.29
CA GLN A 129 -8.80 8.77 -14.10
C GLN A 129 -7.58 8.20 -13.37
N GLN A 130 -7.44 8.45 -12.06
CA GLN A 130 -6.38 7.84 -11.25
C GLN A 130 -6.59 6.33 -11.11
N ALA A 131 -7.83 5.87 -10.92
CA ALA A 131 -8.15 4.45 -10.88
C ALA A 131 -7.80 3.75 -12.20
N ALA A 132 -8.18 4.33 -13.34
CA ALA A 132 -7.85 3.81 -14.66
C ALA A 132 -6.33 3.70 -14.88
N TRP A 133 -5.57 4.73 -14.49
CA TRP A 133 -4.11 4.69 -14.58
C TRP A 133 -3.51 3.57 -13.73
N LYS A 134 -3.95 3.44 -12.46
CA LYS A 134 -3.47 2.39 -11.55
C LYS A 134 -3.78 0.98 -12.05
N THR A 135 -5.01 0.75 -12.53
CA THR A 135 -5.40 -0.54 -13.11
C THR A 135 -4.51 -0.91 -14.29
N GLN A 136 -4.23 0.05 -15.18
CA GLN A 136 -3.35 -0.20 -16.31
C GLN A 136 -1.90 -0.45 -15.88
N ALA A 137 -1.38 0.30 -14.90
CA ALA A 137 -0.03 0.10 -14.38
C ALA A 137 0.15 -1.28 -13.70
N GLU A 138 -0.87 -1.78 -13.00
CA GLU A 138 -0.87 -3.13 -12.42
C GLU A 138 -0.92 -4.22 -13.50
N ALA A 139 -1.74 -4.04 -14.55
CA ALA A 139 -1.79 -4.98 -15.67
C ALA A 139 -0.43 -5.16 -16.36
N LEU A 140 0.37 -4.10 -16.40
CA LEU A 140 1.72 -4.12 -17.01
C LEU A 140 2.73 -4.93 -16.20
N LYS A 141 2.51 -5.22 -14.92
CA LYS A 141 3.41 -6.12 -14.16
C LYS A 141 3.44 -7.53 -14.74
N THR A 142 2.31 -8.01 -15.24
CA THR A 142 2.23 -9.30 -15.93
C THR A 142 3.05 -9.28 -17.23
N GLU A 143 3.01 -8.17 -17.97
CA GLU A 143 3.80 -8.02 -19.19
C GLU A 143 5.30 -7.88 -18.89
N LEU A 144 5.69 -7.18 -17.83
CA LEU A 144 7.08 -7.10 -17.36
C LEU A 144 7.61 -8.49 -16.97
N THR A 145 6.77 -9.35 -16.39
CA THR A 145 7.12 -10.74 -16.09
C THR A 145 7.44 -11.50 -17.37
N ALA A 146 6.59 -11.39 -18.40
CA ALA A 146 6.81 -12.03 -19.69
C ALA A 146 8.07 -11.51 -20.41
N LEU A 147 8.35 -10.21 -20.34
CA LEU A 147 9.58 -9.60 -20.89
C LEU A 147 10.83 -10.10 -20.16
N LEU A 148 10.76 -10.24 -18.84
CA LEU A 148 11.85 -10.82 -18.06
C LEU A 148 12.09 -12.28 -18.48
N ASP A 149 11.05 -13.08 -18.66
CA ASP A 149 11.18 -14.47 -19.11
C ASP A 149 11.82 -14.58 -20.50
N LEU A 150 11.48 -13.66 -21.42
CA LEU A 150 12.13 -13.56 -22.72
C LEU A 150 13.61 -13.15 -22.62
N ASN A 151 13.94 -12.22 -21.71
CA ASN A 151 15.33 -11.86 -21.42
C ASN A 151 16.11 -13.08 -20.93
N LYS A 152 15.56 -13.83 -19.96
CA LYS A 152 16.17 -15.06 -19.44
C LYS A 152 16.37 -16.10 -20.54
N ALA A 153 15.36 -16.30 -21.39
CA ALA A 153 15.45 -17.23 -22.52
C ALA A 153 16.53 -16.81 -23.53
N TYR A 154 16.68 -15.51 -23.81
CA TYR A 154 17.70 -15.01 -24.71
C TYR A 154 19.12 -15.21 -24.17
N PHE A 155 19.38 -14.80 -22.93
CA PHE A 155 20.72 -14.87 -22.34
C PHE A 155 21.18 -16.29 -21.97
N THR A 156 20.24 -17.24 -21.81
CA THR A 156 20.57 -18.65 -21.56
C THR A 156 20.66 -19.49 -22.84
N ALA A 157 20.11 -19.02 -23.97
CA ALA A 157 20.15 -19.73 -25.24
C ALA A 157 21.57 -19.76 -25.83
N ARG A 158 21.88 -20.83 -26.58
CA ARG A 158 23.17 -21.02 -27.26
C ARG A 158 22.98 -21.29 -28.74
N GLY A 159 23.96 -20.87 -29.54
CA GLY A 159 23.99 -21.13 -30.98
C GLY A 159 22.82 -20.46 -31.73
N PRO A 160 22.27 -21.07 -32.80
CA PRO A 160 21.24 -20.45 -33.64
C PRO A 160 19.95 -20.09 -32.89
N ASN A 161 19.63 -20.79 -31.78
CA ASN A 161 18.47 -20.50 -30.95
C ASN A 161 18.57 -19.14 -30.24
N ALA A 162 19.78 -18.65 -29.93
CA ALA A 162 19.96 -17.34 -29.30
C ALA A 162 19.52 -16.20 -30.22
N ALA A 163 19.74 -16.34 -31.53
CA ALA A 163 19.30 -15.35 -32.51
C ALA A 163 17.76 -15.26 -32.60
N GLU A 164 17.06 -16.39 -32.50
CA GLU A 164 15.59 -16.41 -32.51
C GLU A 164 15.01 -15.81 -31.22
N GLN A 165 15.54 -16.17 -30.06
CA GLN A 165 15.10 -15.62 -28.77
C GLN A 165 15.39 -14.12 -28.67
N GLY A 166 16.52 -13.66 -29.21
CA GLY A 166 16.85 -12.23 -29.29
C GLY A 166 15.84 -11.45 -30.11
N LYS A 167 15.44 -11.97 -31.29
CA LYS A 167 14.38 -11.35 -32.11
C LYS A 167 13.04 -11.28 -31.38
N LYS A 168 12.66 -12.33 -30.63
CA LYS A 168 11.42 -12.34 -29.83
C LYS A 168 11.47 -11.29 -28.72
N LEU A 169 12.59 -11.20 -28.00
CA LEU A 169 12.80 -10.19 -26.96
C LEU A 169 12.74 -8.77 -27.54
N GLU A 170 13.47 -8.50 -28.63
CA GLU A 170 13.46 -7.17 -29.26
C GLU A 170 12.06 -6.78 -29.74
N ALA A 171 11.35 -7.67 -30.45
CA ALA A 171 10.00 -7.40 -30.92
C ALA A 171 9.02 -7.12 -29.77
N ALA A 172 9.13 -7.86 -28.65
CA ALA A 172 8.30 -7.66 -27.48
C ALA A 172 8.63 -6.33 -26.77
N LEU A 173 9.91 -5.98 -26.65
CA LEU A 173 10.34 -4.70 -26.07
C LEU A 173 9.89 -3.51 -26.92
N ASP A 174 9.99 -3.62 -28.25
CA ASP A 174 9.54 -2.57 -29.17
C ASP A 174 8.02 -2.37 -29.09
N ALA A 175 7.24 -3.46 -29.07
CA ALA A 175 5.80 -3.41 -28.88
C ALA A 175 5.42 -2.80 -27.52
N PHE A 176 6.13 -3.18 -26.45
CA PHE A 176 5.92 -2.62 -25.13
C PHE A 176 6.18 -1.11 -25.09
N GLN A 177 7.31 -0.66 -25.65
CA GLN A 177 7.67 0.76 -25.68
C GLN A 177 6.73 1.60 -26.56
N ARG A 178 6.22 1.02 -27.65
CA ARG A 178 5.31 1.69 -28.58
C ARG A 178 3.87 1.75 -28.08
N ASP A 179 3.37 0.67 -27.49
CA ASP A 179 1.94 0.51 -27.25
C ASP A 179 1.55 0.73 -25.78
N ARG A 180 2.44 0.41 -24.84
CA ARG A 180 2.11 0.44 -23.40
C ARG A 180 2.51 1.71 -22.68
N ILE A 181 3.72 2.18 -22.95
CA ILE A 181 4.23 3.36 -22.26
C ILE A 181 3.46 4.63 -22.68
N PRO A 182 3.14 4.85 -23.98
CA PRO A 182 2.30 5.97 -24.39
C PRO A 182 0.90 5.90 -23.77
N LEU A 183 0.29 4.71 -23.67
CA LEU A 183 -1.01 4.54 -23.02
C LEU A 183 -0.99 5.01 -21.55
N LEU A 184 0.08 4.71 -20.79
CA LEU A 184 0.22 5.22 -19.43
C LEU A 184 0.43 6.75 -19.40
N ASP A 185 1.17 7.30 -20.35
CA ASP A 185 1.41 8.73 -20.44
C ASP A 185 0.12 9.50 -20.83
N ASP A 186 -0.74 8.91 -21.66
CA ASP A 186 -2.06 9.43 -22.04
C ASP A 186 -3.04 9.40 -20.87
N LEU A 187 -3.09 8.29 -20.14
CA LEU A 187 -3.90 8.18 -18.92
C LEU A 187 -3.42 9.17 -17.85
N ARG A 188 -2.10 9.36 -17.72
CA ARG A 188 -1.54 10.37 -16.81
C ARG A 188 -1.97 11.78 -17.22
N ALA A 189 -2.01 12.09 -18.51
CA ALA A 189 -2.39 13.43 -18.99
C ALA A 189 -3.85 13.79 -18.63
N GLN A 190 -4.70 12.79 -18.36
CA GLN A 190 -6.08 12.97 -17.91
C GLN A 190 -6.21 13.18 -16.39
N VAL A 191 -5.12 13.04 -15.63
CA VAL A 191 -5.14 13.17 -14.17
C VAL A 191 -4.97 14.64 -13.77
N GLU A 192 -6.02 15.21 -13.17
CA GLU A 192 -6.04 16.61 -12.74
C GLU A 192 -5.11 16.89 -11.55
N ASP A 193 -4.87 15.90 -10.68
CA ASP A 193 -3.96 16.04 -9.55
C ASP A 193 -2.50 16.08 -10.02
N ALA A 194 -1.91 17.28 -10.01
CA ALA A 194 -0.52 17.52 -10.38
C ALA A 194 0.49 16.71 -9.55
N ALA A 195 0.19 16.41 -8.28
CA ALA A 195 1.07 15.61 -7.43
C ALA A 195 1.01 14.13 -7.79
N ALA A 196 -0.16 13.61 -8.16
CA ALA A 196 -0.31 12.26 -8.72
C ALA A 196 0.37 12.15 -10.09
N ALA A 197 0.12 13.10 -10.99
CA ALA A 197 0.69 13.11 -12.33
C ALA A 197 2.23 13.08 -12.33
N ARG A 198 2.87 13.82 -11.41
CA ARG A 198 4.34 13.78 -11.24
C ARG A 198 4.85 12.39 -10.85
N ARG A 199 4.18 11.72 -9.91
CA ARG A 199 4.54 10.36 -9.50
C ARG A 199 4.38 9.37 -10.65
N TYR A 200 3.30 9.50 -11.41
CA TYR A 200 3.03 8.67 -12.59
C TYR A 200 4.08 8.85 -13.69
N ALA A 201 4.56 10.08 -13.90
CA ALA A 201 5.65 10.37 -14.83
C ALA A 201 6.98 9.74 -14.40
N THR A 202 7.30 9.78 -13.10
CA THR A 202 8.48 9.09 -12.56
C THR A 202 8.38 7.59 -12.79
N TYR A 203 7.20 7.00 -12.54
CA TYR A 203 6.96 5.57 -12.74
C TYR A 203 7.11 5.16 -14.22
N SER A 204 6.51 5.91 -15.16
CA SER A 204 6.65 5.61 -16.60
C SER A 204 8.10 5.76 -17.07
N THR A 205 8.87 6.70 -16.51
CA THR A 205 10.31 6.85 -16.78
C THR A 205 11.10 5.64 -16.31
N GLN A 206 10.83 5.11 -15.11
CA GLN A 206 11.49 3.90 -14.62
C GLN A 206 11.13 2.67 -15.45
N MET A 207 9.89 2.56 -15.94
CA MET A 207 9.50 1.49 -16.87
C MET A 207 10.26 1.55 -18.19
N ARG A 208 10.44 2.75 -18.77
CA ARG A 208 11.28 2.94 -19.97
C ARG A 208 12.71 2.47 -19.72
N LYS A 209 13.28 2.88 -18.59
CA LYS A 209 14.64 2.49 -18.20
C LYS A 209 14.76 0.96 -18.04
N PHE A 210 13.81 0.33 -17.35
CA PHE A 210 13.82 -1.12 -17.19
C PHE A 210 13.71 -1.86 -18.53
N ALA A 211 12.86 -1.40 -19.45
CA ALA A 211 12.75 -1.97 -20.79
C ALA A 211 14.06 -1.84 -21.59
N VAL A 212 14.77 -0.71 -21.49
CA VAL A 212 16.09 -0.52 -22.12
C VAL A 212 17.13 -1.46 -21.49
N ASP A 213 17.13 -1.60 -20.17
CA ASP A 213 18.05 -2.47 -19.46
C ASP A 213 17.80 -3.95 -19.76
N LEU A 214 16.53 -4.37 -19.93
CA LEU A 214 16.17 -5.73 -20.40
C LEU A 214 16.71 -6.06 -21.79
N ARG A 215 17.07 -5.07 -22.61
CA ARG A 215 17.67 -5.31 -23.93
C ARG A 215 19.15 -5.67 -23.83
N THR A 216 19.85 -5.17 -22.81
CA THR A 216 21.32 -5.17 -22.78
C THR A 216 21.92 -5.95 -21.61
N LYS A 217 21.18 -6.10 -20.51
CA LYS A 217 21.64 -6.74 -19.28
C LYS A 217 21.07 -8.14 -19.16
N ASP A 218 21.91 -9.05 -18.68
CA ASP A 218 21.51 -10.42 -18.31
C ASP A 218 20.86 -10.43 -16.93
N PHE A 219 19.59 -10.79 -16.87
CA PHE A 219 18.83 -10.96 -15.63
C PHE A 219 18.46 -12.42 -15.33
N SER A 220 19.16 -13.39 -15.94
CA SER A 220 18.95 -14.84 -15.72
C SER A 220 19.02 -15.25 -14.25
N ALA A 221 19.95 -14.67 -13.49
CA ALA A 221 20.12 -14.95 -12.06
C ALA A 221 19.22 -14.09 -11.13
N ALA A 222 18.53 -13.07 -11.67
CA ALA A 222 17.77 -12.12 -10.87
C ALA A 222 16.30 -12.57 -10.69
N ARG A 223 15.75 -12.26 -9.51
CA ARG A 223 14.31 -12.42 -9.24
C ARG A 223 13.58 -11.16 -9.69
N LEU A 224 12.37 -11.35 -10.21
CA LEU A 224 11.53 -10.23 -10.67
C LEU A 224 11.30 -9.21 -9.55
N GLN A 225 10.98 -9.67 -8.33
CA GLN A 225 10.69 -8.78 -7.21
C GLN A 225 11.87 -7.86 -6.86
N ASP A 226 13.09 -8.41 -6.82
CA ASP A 226 14.30 -7.66 -6.51
C ASP A 226 14.56 -6.58 -7.59
N LEU A 227 14.31 -6.91 -8.86
CA LEU A 227 14.39 -5.95 -9.96
C LEU A 227 13.30 -4.88 -9.84
N LEU A 228 12.05 -5.26 -9.59
CA LEU A 228 10.97 -4.28 -9.41
C LEU A 228 11.26 -3.32 -8.25
N GLU A 229 11.88 -3.79 -7.16
CA GLU A 229 12.34 -2.91 -6.08
C GLU A 229 13.49 -2.00 -6.51
N GLN A 230 14.50 -2.55 -7.21
CA GLN A 230 15.65 -1.81 -7.71
C GLN A 230 15.25 -0.66 -8.66
N TYR A 231 14.26 -0.88 -9.53
CA TYR A 231 13.77 0.15 -10.47
C TYR A 231 12.62 0.99 -9.89
N GLY A 232 12.20 0.75 -8.63
CA GLY A 232 11.08 1.48 -8.02
C GLY A 232 9.72 1.19 -8.67
N LEU A 233 9.57 0.00 -9.25
CA LEU A 233 8.37 -0.51 -9.92
C LEU A 233 7.56 -1.51 -9.06
N ALA A 234 8.04 -1.82 -7.85
CA ALA A 234 7.37 -2.75 -6.96
C ALA A 234 5.98 -2.27 -6.50
N VAL A 235 5.81 -0.95 -6.35
CA VAL A 235 4.57 -0.32 -5.88
C VAL A 235 4.09 0.69 -6.91
N VAL A 236 2.85 0.52 -7.36
CA VAL A 236 2.18 1.50 -8.23
C VAL A 236 1.79 2.73 -7.37
N PRO A 237 2.19 3.94 -7.78
CA PRO A 237 2.08 5.17 -6.97
C PRO A 237 0.68 5.79 -6.80
#